data_AF-A0A0U1DQE2-F1
#
_entry.id   AF-A0A0U1DQE2-F1
#
_cell.length_a   1.000
_cell.length_b   1.000
_cell.length_c   1.000
_cell.angle_alpha   90.00
_cell.angle_beta   90.00
_cell.angle_gamma   90.00
#
_symmetry.space_group_name_H-M   'P 1'
#
loop_
_entity.id
_entity.type
_entity.pdbx_description
1 polymer ?
#
loop_
_entity_poly.entity_id
_entity_poly.type
_entity_poly.pdbx_seq_one_letter_code
_entity_poly.pdbx_strand_id
1 'polypeptide(L)'
;MTVDHSPYLEPTEFLDWQQDSVRDFVSSAIRGACGDTEKAIAIFTAVRDSIWYDPYTVTDNPHAYRASTVATAERAYCVPKAVLLTAACRAAGIPARLGFADVRNHLQTKALRERMGGSDVFVYHATVSCSSTVRG
;
A
#
# COMPACT_ATOMS: atom_id res chain seq x y z
N MET A 1 23.96 -15.88 3.33
CA MET A 1 23.34 -14.98 4.31
C MET A 1 21.83 -15.14 4.20
N THR A 2 21.21 -15.87 5.11
CA THR A 2 19.75 -15.98 5.19
C THR A 2 19.23 -14.63 5.68
N VAL A 3 18.53 -13.90 4.82
CA VAL A 3 17.86 -12.66 5.21
C VAL A 3 16.76 -13.05 6.19
N ASP A 4 16.83 -12.60 7.44
CA ASP A 4 15.75 -12.77 8.40
C ASP A 4 14.60 -11.83 8.01
N HIS A 5 13.45 -12.42 7.66
CA HIS A 5 12.28 -11.70 7.20
C HIS A 5 11.27 -11.40 8.32
N SER A 6 11.52 -11.88 9.54
CA SER A 6 10.67 -11.68 10.73
C SER A 6 10.28 -10.21 11.01
N PRO A 7 11.17 -9.20 10.87
CA PRO A 7 10.78 -7.81 11.12
C PRO A 7 9.81 -7.22 10.07
N TYR A 8 9.59 -7.91 8.94
CA TYR A 8 8.60 -7.50 7.94
C TYR A 8 7.21 -8.05 8.21
N LEU A 9 6.98 -8.70 9.35
CA LEU A 9 5.66 -9.14 9.79
C LEU A 9 5.16 -8.34 11.00
N GLU A 10 6.02 -7.67 11.75
CA GLU A 10 5.61 -6.88 12.91
C GLU A 10 4.75 -5.66 12.51
N PRO A 11 3.71 -5.33 13.29
CA PRO A 11 2.95 -4.10 13.11
C PRO A 11 3.81 -2.88 13.44
N THR A 12 3.55 -1.77 12.76
CA THR A 12 4.11 -0.46 13.11
C THR A 12 2.97 0.55 13.28
N GLU A 13 3.28 1.79 13.67
CA GLU A 13 2.26 2.84 13.81
C GLU A 13 1.40 3.01 12.55
N PHE A 14 2.01 2.94 11.37
CA PHE A 14 1.31 3.11 10.09
C PHE A 14 0.92 1.77 9.44
N LEU A 15 1.66 0.69 9.74
CA LEU A 15 1.36 -0.67 9.28
C LEU A 15 0.64 -1.44 10.39
N ASP A 16 -0.47 -0.89 10.87
CA ASP A 16 -1.27 -1.42 11.97
C ASP A 16 -2.23 -2.52 11.51
N TRP A 17 -1.69 -3.50 10.78
CA TRP A 17 -2.43 -4.56 10.11
C TRP A 17 -3.21 -5.50 11.04
N GLN A 18 -2.93 -5.43 12.34
CA GLN A 18 -3.64 -6.18 13.37
C GLN A 18 -5.04 -5.62 13.66
N GLN A 19 -5.35 -4.39 13.24
CA GLN A 19 -6.66 -3.77 13.41
C GLN A 19 -7.72 -4.51 12.58
N ASP A 20 -8.94 -4.58 13.11
CA ASP A 20 -10.05 -5.32 12.49
C ASP A 20 -10.36 -4.80 11.08
N SER A 21 -10.32 -3.49 10.86
CA SER A 21 -10.57 -2.92 9.53
C SER A 21 -9.60 -3.42 8.46
N VAL A 22 -8.33 -3.66 8.81
CA VAL A 22 -7.35 -4.22 7.88
C VAL A 22 -7.57 -5.73 7.71
N ARG A 23 -7.84 -6.46 8.80
CA ARG A 23 -8.10 -7.90 8.76
C ARG A 23 -9.33 -8.23 7.92
N ASP A 24 -10.40 -7.48 8.09
CA ASP A 24 -11.65 -7.63 7.36
C ASP A 24 -11.46 -7.32 5.86
N PHE A 25 -10.77 -6.21 5.57
CA PHE A 25 -10.38 -5.86 4.20
C PHE A 25 -9.60 -7.00 3.53
N VAL A 26 -8.57 -7.51 4.21
CA VAL A 26 -7.70 -8.58 3.70
C VAL A 26 -8.49 -9.87 3.52
N SER A 27 -9.28 -10.28 4.52
CA SER A 27 -10.08 -11.50 4.47
C SER A 27 -11.11 -11.46 3.33
N SER A 28 -11.66 -10.27 3.04
CA SER A 28 -12.54 -10.08 1.90
C SER A 28 -11.77 -10.15 0.58
N ALA A 29 -10.64 -9.44 0.49
CA ALA A 29 -9.83 -9.36 -0.72
C ALA A 29 -9.28 -10.72 -1.17
N ILE A 30 -8.80 -11.56 -0.25
CA ILE A 30 -8.17 -12.84 -0.59
C ILE A 30 -9.15 -14.02 -0.65
N ARG A 31 -10.46 -13.77 -0.57
CA ARG A 31 -11.47 -14.83 -0.57
C ARG A 31 -11.38 -15.65 -1.85
N GLY A 32 -11.04 -16.93 -1.72
CA GLY A 32 -10.88 -17.85 -2.85
C GLY A 32 -9.52 -17.82 -3.54
N ALA A 33 -8.57 -17.00 -3.07
CA ALA A 33 -7.19 -17.00 -3.55
C ALA A 33 -6.36 -18.11 -2.89
N CYS A 34 -5.61 -18.85 -3.70
CA CYS A 34 -4.74 -19.95 -3.29
C CYS A 34 -3.27 -19.57 -3.47
N GLY A 35 -2.50 -19.64 -2.38
CA GLY A 35 -1.06 -19.31 -2.40
C GLY A 35 -0.75 -17.81 -2.43
N ASP A 36 0.52 -17.49 -2.21
CA ASP A 36 0.95 -16.11 -1.91
C ASP A 36 0.83 -15.17 -3.10
N THR A 37 1.10 -15.67 -4.32
CA THR A 37 0.99 -14.87 -5.55
C THR A 37 -0.45 -14.44 -5.81
N GLU A 38 -1.41 -15.36 -5.72
CA GLU A 38 -2.82 -15.05 -5.95
C GLU A 38 -3.34 -14.07 -4.90
N LYS A 39 -2.98 -14.27 -3.62
CA LYS A 39 -3.30 -13.34 -2.53
C LYS A 39 -2.75 -11.94 -2.80
N ALA A 40 -1.48 -11.82 -3.21
CA ALA A 40 -0.86 -10.53 -3.50
C ALA A 40 -1.55 -9.79 -4.64
N ILE A 41 -1.91 -10.50 -5.72
CA ILE A 41 -2.66 -9.94 -6.86
C ILE A 41 -4.05 -9.47 -6.40
N ALA A 42 -4.74 -10.29 -5.60
CA ALA A 42 -6.08 -9.98 -5.10
C ALA A 42 -6.07 -8.75 -4.18
N ILE A 43 -5.10 -8.66 -3.26
CA ILE A 43 -4.91 -7.49 -2.38
C ILE A 43 -4.61 -6.24 -3.20
N PHE A 44 -3.69 -6.31 -4.16
CA PHE A 44 -3.38 -5.18 -5.03
C PHE A 44 -4.62 -4.68 -5.77
N THR A 45 -5.39 -5.60 -6.35
CA THR A 45 -6.62 -5.29 -7.07
C THR A 45 -7.65 -4.65 -6.15
N ALA A 46 -7.84 -5.20 -4.94
CA ALA A 46 -8.75 -4.63 -3.96
C ALA A 46 -8.36 -3.20 -3.56
N VAL A 47 -7.10 -2.93 -3.24
CA VAL A 47 -6.64 -1.56 -2.88
C VAL A 47 -6.78 -0.59 -4.05
N ARG A 48 -6.49 -1.05 -5.27
CA ARG A 48 -6.59 -0.23 -6.49
C ARG A 48 -8.04 0.18 -6.76
N ASP A 49 -8.97 -0.75 -6.60
CA ASP A 49 -10.35 -0.60 -7.10
C ASP A 49 -11.33 -0.10 -6.02
N SER A 50 -11.08 -0.39 -4.74
CA SER A 50 -11.95 0.04 -3.63
C SER A 50 -11.73 1.49 -3.19
N ILE A 51 -10.54 2.03 -3.42
CA ILE A 51 -10.16 3.37 -2.97
C ILE A 51 -9.96 4.24 -4.20
N TRP A 52 -10.72 5.32 -4.34
CA TRP A 52 -10.58 6.22 -5.47
C TRP A 52 -9.26 7.00 -5.39
N TYR A 53 -8.60 7.20 -6.53
CA TYR A 53 -7.36 7.96 -6.54
C TYR A 53 -7.66 9.47 -6.49
N ASP A 54 -7.25 10.13 -5.41
CA ASP A 54 -7.48 11.56 -5.22
C ASP A 54 -6.22 12.26 -4.69
N PRO A 55 -5.46 12.98 -5.55
CA PRO A 55 -4.21 13.65 -5.14
C PRO A 55 -4.45 14.89 -4.26
N TYR A 56 -5.69 15.31 -4.03
CA TYR A 56 -6.01 16.46 -3.18
C TYR A 56 -6.30 16.11 -1.72
N THR A 57 -6.22 14.81 -1.38
CA THR A 57 -6.44 14.30 -0.02
C THR A 57 -5.20 14.38 0.88
N VAL A 58 -4.13 15.02 0.43
CA VAL A 58 -2.87 15.19 1.19
C VAL A 58 -3.13 16.00 2.46
N THR A 59 -2.64 15.50 3.60
CA THR A 59 -2.81 16.10 4.92
C THR A 59 -1.55 15.91 5.76
N ASP A 60 -1.33 16.79 6.75
CA ASP A 60 -0.30 16.68 7.78
C ASP A 60 -0.71 15.77 8.95
N ASN A 61 -1.96 15.31 8.99
CA ASN A 61 -2.45 14.42 10.04
C ASN A 61 -1.87 13.00 9.89
N PRO A 62 -1.01 12.52 10.81
CA PRO A 62 -0.42 11.18 10.73
C PRO A 62 -1.47 10.06 10.77
N HIS A 63 -2.61 10.27 11.44
CA HIS A 63 -3.67 9.26 11.50
C HIS A 63 -4.24 8.89 10.13
N ALA A 64 -4.29 9.85 9.19
CA ALA A 64 -4.79 9.62 7.84
C ALA A 64 -3.95 8.61 7.03
N TYR A 65 -2.73 8.33 7.49
CA TYR A 65 -1.80 7.41 6.84
C TYR A 65 -1.80 6.01 7.44
N ARG A 66 -2.50 5.76 8.55
CA ARG A 66 -2.56 4.43 9.15
C ARG A 66 -3.34 3.48 8.26
N ALA A 67 -2.84 2.26 8.07
CA ALA A 67 -3.49 1.26 7.23
C ALA A 67 -4.95 1.01 7.67
N SER A 68 -5.21 0.98 8.97
CA SER A 68 -6.57 0.84 9.52
C SER A 68 -7.53 1.95 9.11
N THR A 69 -7.02 3.18 8.98
CA THR A 69 -7.80 4.34 8.53
C THR A 69 -8.03 4.25 7.02
N VAL A 70 -6.96 3.97 6.26
CA VAL A 70 -7.02 3.85 4.80
C VAL A 70 -7.91 2.70 4.36
N ALA A 71 -7.97 1.58 5.09
CA ALA A 71 -8.82 0.42 4.80
C ALA A 71 -10.32 0.77 4.74
N THR A 72 -10.72 1.86 5.38
CA THR A 72 -12.12 2.34 5.42
C THR A 72 -12.34 3.62 4.60
N ALA A 73 -11.29 4.14 3.96
CA ALA A 73 -11.36 5.39 3.22
C ALA A 73 -11.92 5.18 1.80
N GLU A 74 -12.79 6.08 1.36
CA GLU A 74 -13.30 6.07 -0.03
C GLU A 74 -12.26 6.60 -1.04
N ARG A 75 -11.32 7.43 -0.59
CA ARG A 75 -10.37 8.17 -1.44
C ARG A 75 -9.01 8.28 -0.78
N ALA A 76 -7.95 8.12 -1.57
CA ALA A 76 -6.58 8.37 -1.14
C ALA A 76 -5.66 8.57 -2.36
N TYR A 77 -4.49 9.12 -2.13
CA TYR A 77 -3.41 9.17 -3.13
C TYR A 77 -2.42 8.01 -2.95
N CYS A 78 -1.30 8.04 -3.67
CA CYS A 78 -0.37 6.92 -3.76
C CYS A 78 0.22 6.47 -2.40
N VAL A 79 0.55 7.41 -1.49
CA VAL A 79 1.23 7.07 -0.23
C VAL A 79 0.32 6.26 0.71
N PRO A 80 -0.88 6.72 1.12
CA PRO A 80 -1.73 5.94 2.00
C PRO A 80 -2.13 4.58 1.39
N LYS A 81 -2.38 4.52 0.07
CA LYS A 81 -2.67 3.27 -0.64
C LYS A 81 -1.54 2.25 -0.53
N ALA A 82 -0.29 2.68 -0.65
CA ALA A 82 0.85 1.78 -0.51
C ALA A 82 1.07 1.32 0.94
N VAL A 83 0.75 2.18 1.92
CA VAL A 83 0.74 1.79 3.34
C VAL A 83 -0.27 0.67 3.55
N LEU A 84 -1.52 0.84 3.07
CA LEU A 84 -2.54 -0.21 3.15
C LEU A 84 -2.12 -1.48 2.41
N LEU A 85 -1.60 -1.37 1.19
CA LEU A 85 -1.12 -2.52 0.41
C LEU A 85 -0.04 -3.31 1.16
N THR A 86 0.91 -2.63 1.78
CA THR A 86 1.97 -3.28 2.57
C THR A 86 1.40 -3.96 3.80
N ALA A 87 0.56 -3.27 4.55
CA ALA A 87 -0.10 -3.81 5.74
C ALA A 87 -0.96 -5.04 5.41
N ALA A 88 -1.71 -4.98 4.31
CA ALA A 88 -2.55 -6.06 3.83
C ALA A 88 -1.75 -7.30 3.41
N CYS A 89 -0.62 -7.12 2.71
CA CYS A 89 0.29 -8.24 2.40
C CYS A 89 0.84 -8.90 3.67
N ARG A 90 1.25 -8.11 4.67
CA ARG A 90 1.73 -8.64 5.96
C ARG A 90 0.64 -9.41 6.71
N ALA A 91 -0.58 -8.87 6.76
CA ALA A 91 -1.74 -9.57 7.34
C ALA A 91 -2.06 -10.90 6.65
N ALA A 92 -1.81 -11.00 5.34
CA ALA A 92 -1.96 -12.24 4.58
C ALA A 92 -0.80 -13.25 4.76
N GLY A 93 0.17 -12.92 5.62
CA GLY A 93 1.35 -13.74 5.89
C GLY A 93 2.46 -13.59 4.85
N ILE A 94 2.37 -12.60 3.97
CA ILE A 94 3.32 -12.39 2.88
C ILE A 94 4.34 -11.32 3.29
N PRO A 95 5.64 -11.64 3.38
CA PRO A 95 6.65 -10.66 3.74
C PRO A 95 6.68 -9.52 2.72
N ALA A 96 6.32 -8.32 3.17
CA ALA A 96 6.22 -7.13 2.33
C ALA A 96 6.99 -5.94 2.92
N ARG A 97 7.70 -5.23 2.03
CA ARG A 97 8.42 -4.00 2.35
C ARG A 97 7.77 -2.84 1.62
N LEU A 98 7.49 -1.77 2.37
CA LEU A 98 7.19 -0.48 1.79
C LEU A 98 8.52 0.16 1.39
N GLY A 99 8.72 0.34 0.09
CA GLY A 99 9.75 1.20 -0.48
C GLY A 99 9.14 2.54 -0.86
N PHE A 100 9.93 3.60 -0.82
CA PHE A 100 9.59 4.86 -1.47
C PHE A 100 10.55 5.04 -2.64
N ALA A 101 10.02 5.21 -3.83
CA ALA A 101 10.77 5.56 -5.02
C ALA A 101 10.23 6.88 -5.58
N ASP A 102 11.08 7.68 -6.20
CA ASP A 102 10.62 8.83 -6.94
C ASP A 102 10.27 8.38 -8.36
N VAL A 103 9.02 8.58 -8.79
CA VAL A 103 8.59 8.22 -10.15
C VAL A 103 8.39 9.50 -10.95
N ARG A 104 9.13 9.65 -12.06
CA ARG A 104 8.86 10.71 -13.03
C ARG A 104 7.68 10.32 -13.90
N ASN A 105 6.66 11.17 -13.94
CA ASN A 105 5.48 10.96 -14.77
C ASN A 105 5.48 11.96 -15.93
N HIS A 106 5.75 11.48 -17.13
CA HIS A 106 5.74 12.29 -18.35
C HIS A 106 4.32 12.57 -18.91
N LEU A 107 3.27 12.07 -18.25
CA LEU A 107 1.86 12.18 -18.64
C LEU A 107 1.02 12.99 -17.62
N GLN A 108 1.56 14.10 -17.11
CA GLN A 108 0.80 15.01 -16.23
C GLN A 108 0.13 16.15 -16.99
N THR A 109 -1.10 16.47 -16.61
CA THR A 109 -1.79 17.69 -17.05
C THR A 109 -1.10 18.94 -16.49
N LYS A 110 -1.13 20.06 -17.23
CA LYS A 110 -0.46 21.32 -16.82
C LYS A 110 -0.87 21.79 -15.41
N ALA A 111 -2.15 21.66 -15.07
CA ALA A 111 -2.69 22.04 -13.76
C ALA A 111 -2.08 21.24 -12.59
N LEU A 112 -1.74 19.97 -12.80
CA LEU A 112 -1.11 19.14 -11.79
C LEU A 112 0.38 19.46 -11.65
N ARG A 113 1.06 19.78 -12.76
CA ARG A 113 2.47 20.18 -12.79
C ARG A 113 2.73 21.52 -12.08
N GLU A 114 1.84 22.49 -12.25
CA GLU A 114 1.94 23.79 -11.59
C GLU A 114 1.79 23.69 -10.06
N ARG A 115 0.92 22.80 -9.56
CA ARG A 115 0.75 22.56 -8.11
C ARG A 115 1.85 21.69 -7.49
N MET A 116 2.59 20.91 -8.29
CA MET A 116 3.81 20.20 -7.86
C MET A 116 5.10 21.04 -8.00
N GLY A 117 4.98 22.38 -8.03
CA GLY A 117 6.13 23.28 -8.09
C GLY A 117 6.93 23.20 -9.41
N GLY A 118 6.30 22.77 -10.51
CA GLY A 118 6.95 22.64 -11.82
C GLY A 118 7.71 21.34 -12.04
N SER A 119 7.69 20.43 -11.06
CA SER A 119 8.36 19.12 -11.12
C SER A 119 7.53 18.08 -11.88
N ASP A 120 8.20 17.23 -12.66
CA ASP A 120 7.67 16.00 -13.25
C ASP A 120 7.93 14.77 -12.36
N VAL A 121 8.53 14.99 -11.18
CA VAL A 121 8.83 13.98 -10.17
C VAL A 121 7.67 13.90 -9.18
N PHE A 122 6.99 12.77 -9.14
CA PHE A 122 6.16 12.41 -8.01
C PHE A 122 7.08 11.99 -6.86
N VAL A 123 7.34 12.93 -5.95
CA VAL A 123 8.07 12.68 -4.71
C VAL A 123 7.19 11.78 -3.82
N TYR A 124 7.76 10.69 -3.30
CA TYR A 124 7.08 9.66 -2.50
C TYR A 124 6.14 8.70 -3.28
N HIS A 125 6.56 8.21 -4.44
CA HIS A 125 5.86 7.06 -5.04
C HIS A 125 6.22 5.79 -4.27
N ALA A 126 5.32 5.39 -3.38
CA ALA A 126 5.54 4.21 -2.59
C ALA A 126 5.42 2.94 -3.45
N THR A 127 6.46 2.11 -3.44
CA THR A 127 6.53 0.81 -4.08
C THR A 127 6.40 -0.26 -3.01
N VAL A 128 5.71 -1.36 -3.29
CA VAL A 128 5.62 -2.48 -2.35
C VAL A 128 6.34 -3.66 -2.98
N SER A 129 7.38 -4.16 -2.31
CA SER A 129 8.05 -5.41 -2.72
C SER A 129 7.60 -6.55 -1.82
N CYS A 130 7.36 -7.69 -2.44
CA CYS A 130 6.75 -8.86 -1.83
C CYS A 130 7.61 -10.08 -2.16
N SER A 131 8.04 -10.84 -1.15
CA SER A 131 8.85 -12.04 -1.37
C SER A 131 8.05 -13.29 -1.01
N SER A 132 7.71 -14.10 -2.00
CA SER A 132 7.20 -15.45 -1.75
C SER A 132 8.37 -16.39 -1.47
N THR A 133 8.31 -17.13 -0.37
CA THR A 133 9.22 -18.26 -0.18
C THR A 133 8.58 -19.46 -0.86
N VAL A 134 9.07 -19.81 -2.06
CA VAL A 134 8.78 -21.13 -2.63
C VAL A 134 9.47 -22.15 -1.73
N ARG A 135 8.74 -22.73 -0.78
CA ARG A 135 9.18 -23.97 -0.13
C ARG A 135 8.99 -25.10 -1.14
N GLY A 136 10.02 -25.34 -1.93
CA GLY A 136 10.25 -26.60 -2.64
C GLY A 136 10.95 -27.60 -1.73
#